data_AF-A0A7C7U8G0-F1
#
_entry.id   AF-A0A7C7U8G0-F1
#
_cell.length_a   1.000
_cell.length_b   1.000
_cell.length_c   1.000
_cell.angle_alpha   90.00
_cell.angle_beta   90.00
_cell.angle_gamma   90.00
#
_symmetry.space_group_name_H-M   'P 1'
#
loop_
_entity.id
_entity.type
_entity.pdbx_description
1 polymer ?
#
loop_
_entity_poly.entity_id
_entity_poly.type
_entity_poly.pdbx_seq_one_letter_code
_entity_poly.pdbx_strand_id
1 'polypeptide(L)'
;MENEIVVNVDSGETRVALMEQSQFAEVHIERERGKSVVGNVVKGRVSRVLPGMQAAFVDIGLEKAAFLYVGDYFDNTGGEQDSGPRRGKGRGRHNPPPRIDTVLSEGQEIVVQIAKAPIGTKGARITSNISIPGRHLVLTPWSPRVGVSRRIDSDKERRRLREIVDRLRPKNLGFIIRTAGDGVREADLEADIRYLNTVWQAIQIAHAEKTAPCVLHCEPDLPLRIVRDAAGPDTKRIIVDQAETFETLKKFIDEFVAEPKPQVDRHEGLEPLFEKLGLEAQIHANLERKVWLNSGG
;
A
#
# COMPACT_ATOMS: atom_id res chain seq x y z
N MET A 1 -11.12 -5.29 -25.18
CA MET A 1 -12.10 -4.66 -24.26
C MET A 1 -11.28 -3.87 -23.27
N GLU A 2 -11.64 -2.62 -23.02
CA GLU A 2 -10.70 -1.61 -22.53
C GLU A 2 -11.12 -1.14 -21.14
N ASN A 3 -10.21 -1.26 -20.18
CA ASN A 3 -10.39 -0.67 -18.86
C ASN A 3 -9.78 0.73 -18.86
N GLU A 4 -10.48 1.69 -18.29
CA GLU A 4 -10.05 3.08 -18.20
C GLU A 4 -10.06 3.55 -16.75
N ILE A 5 -9.13 4.43 -16.42
CA ILE A 5 -9.10 5.10 -15.12
C ILE A 5 -9.33 6.59 -15.37
N VAL A 6 -10.34 7.15 -14.71
CA VAL A 6 -10.72 8.56 -14.87
C VAL A 6 -10.42 9.28 -13.57
N VAL A 7 -9.54 10.27 -13.61
CA VAL A 7 -9.09 11.04 -12.45
C VAL A 7 -9.61 12.47 -12.59
N ASN A 8 -10.37 12.90 -11.59
CA ASN A 8 -10.83 14.26 -11.44
C ASN A 8 -10.25 14.86 -10.16
N VAL A 9 -9.53 15.98 -10.30
CA VAL A 9 -8.93 16.67 -9.16
C VAL A 9 -9.51 18.08 -9.06
N ASP A 10 -10.18 18.36 -7.95
CA ASP A 10 -10.66 19.68 -7.58
C ASP A 10 -9.98 20.16 -6.29
N SER A 11 -10.05 21.45 -6.02
CA SER A 11 -9.44 22.21 -4.91
C SER A 11 -9.71 21.70 -3.50
N GLY A 12 -10.56 20.70 -3.29
CA GLY A 12 -10.79 20.08 -1.98
C GLY A 12 -11.06 18.57 -2.02
N GLU A 13 -11.19 18.00 -3.21
CA GLU A 13 -11.60 16.61 -3.41
C GLU A 13 -10.92 16.02 -4.65
N THR A 14 -10.33 14.84 -4.48
CA THR A 14 -9.79 14.02 -5.56
C THR A 14 -10.69 12.81 -5.73
N ARG A 15 -11.16 12.59 -6.96
CA ARG A 15 -12.03 11.48 -7.34
C ARG A 15 -11.35 10.64 -8.40
N VAL A 16 -11.40 9.33 -8.23
CA VAL A 16 -10.88 8.36 -9.20
C VAL A 16 -11.95 7.34 -9.49
N ALA A 17 -12.40 7.27 -10.74
CA ALA A 17 -13.35 6.28 -11.22
C ALA A 17 -12.64 5.19 -12.03
N LEU A 18 -13.02 3.94 -11.77
CA LEU A 18 -12.60 2.78 -12.54
C LEU A 18 -13.71 2.40 -13.50
N MET A 19 -13.37 2.34 -14.79
CA MET A 19 -14.27 1.97 -15.86
C MET A 19 -13.85 0.61 -16.41
N GLU A 20 -14.79 -0.34 -16.42
CA GLU A 20 -14.60 -1.66 -17.01
C GLU A 20 -15.57 -1.81 -18.18
N GLN A 21 -15.05 -2.07 -19.39
CA GLN A 21 -15.88 -2.26 -20.58
C GLN A 21 -16.86 -1.10 -20.84
N SER A 22 -16.39 0.14 -20.62
CA SER A 22 -17.18 1.37 -20.71
C SER A 22 -18.35 1.47 -19.70
N GLN A 23 -18.35 0.64 -18.66
CA GLN A 23 -19.27 0.74 -17.54
C GLN A 23 -18.53 1.21 -16.29
N PHE A 24 -19.20 2.02 -15.47
CA PHE A 24 -18.69 2.45 -14.19
C PHE A 24 -18.66 1.26 -13.21
N ALA A 25 -17.47 0.91 -12.72
CA ALA A 25 -17.28 -0.21 -11.80
C ALA A 25 -17.13 0.27 -10.35
N GLU A 26 -16.28 1.28 -10.11
CA GLU A 26 -15.95 1.75 -8.77
C GLU A 26 -15.57 3.23 -8.78
N VAL A 27 -15.84 3.94 -7.67
CA VAL A 27 -15.31 5.29 -7.40
C VAL A 27 -14.61 5.33 -6.06
N HIS A 28 -13.45 5.99 -6.04
CA HIS A 28 -12.74 6.36 -4.84
C HIS A 28 -12.72 7.88 -4.71
N ILE A 29 -13.00 8.36 -3.50
CA ILE A 29 -13.05 9.80 -3.21
C ILE A 29 -12.17 10.07 -1.99
N GLU A 30 -11.23 10.99 -2.12
CA GLU A 30 -10.35 11.44 -1.05
C GLU A 30 -10.40 12.97 -0.96
N ARG A 31 -10.67 13.49 0.24
CA ARG A 31 -10.72 14.94 0.50
C ARG A 31 -9.43 15.40 1.16
N GLU A 32 -9.03 16.65 0.93
CA GLU A 32 -7.75 17.18 1.46
C GLU A 32 -7.62 17.04 2.99
N ARG A 33 -8.68 17.34 3.74
CA ARG A 33 -8.72 17.17 5.21
C ARG A 33 -8.73 15.71 5.67
N GLY A 34 -8.89 14.78 4.74
CA GLY A 34 -8.94 13.34 4.96
C GLY A 34 -7.76 12.58 4.37
N LYS A 35 -6.68 13.28 3.93
CA LYS A 35 -5.48 12.61 3.42
C LYS A 35 -4.98 11.59 4.44
N SER A 36 -4.99 10.32 4.02
CA SER A 36 -4.65 9.22 4.90
C SER A 36 -3.15 9.21 5.17
N VAL A 37 -2.77 9.29 6.45
CA VAL A 37 -1.40 9.03 6.90
C VAL A 37 -1.09 7.54 7.04
N VAL A 38 -2.08 6.66 6.82
CA VAL A 38 -1.92 5.20 6.88
C VAL A 38 -0.97 4.75 5.78
N GLY A 39 -0.02 3.89 6.14
CA GLY A 39 1.02 3.41 5.23
C GLY A 39 2.32 4.18 5.35
N ASN A 40 2.31 5.43 5.84
CA ASN A 40 3.52 6.24 5.99
C ASN A 40 4.53 5.56 6.92
N VAL A 41 5.80 5.60 6.53
CA VAL A 41 6.93 5.17 7.35
C VAL A 41 7.54 6.40 8.01
N VAL A 42 7.64 6.37 9.32
CA VAL A 42 8.07 7.51 10.15
C VAL A 42 9.15 7.08 11.12
N LYS A 43 10.05 8.01 11.43
CA LYS A 43 11.01 7.89 12.52
C LYS A 43 10.42 8.62 13.72
N GLY A 44 10.08 7.87 14.77
CA GLY A 44 9.46 8.38 15.98
C GLY A 44 10.37 8.28 17.20
N ARG A 45 10.01 8.99 18.27
CA ARG A 45 10.69 8.94 19.58
C ARG A 45 9.76 8.34 20.63
N VAL A 46 10.20 7.31 21.33
CA VAL A 46 9.44 6.72 22.44
C VAL A 46 9.26 7.77 23.53
N SER A 47 8.02 8.17 23.80
CA SER A 47 7.70 9.17 24.82
C SER A 47 7.46 8.53 26.18
N ARG A 48 6.81 7.37 26.21
CA ARG A 48 6.52 6.64 27.45
C ARG A 48 6.35 5.16 27.21
N VAL A 49 6.89 4.35 28.12
CA VAL A 49 6.69 2.88 28.12
C VAL A 49 5.70 2.50 29.21
N LEU A 50 4.72 1.64 28.88
CA LEU A 50 3.68 1.16 29.79
C LEU A 50 3.76 -0.37 29.94
N PRO A 51 4.56 -0.88 30.91
CA PRO A 51 4.74 -2.32 31.10
C PRO A 51 3.43 -3.06 31.42
N GLY A 52 2.51 -2.41 32.15
CA GLY A 52 1.21 -3.00 32.49
C GLY A 52 0.30 -3.25 31.28
N MET A 53 0.48 -2.49 30.19
CA MET A 53 -0.28 -2.63 28.95
C MET A 53 0.51 -3.32 27.84
N GLN A 54 1.78 -3.67 28.09
CA GLN A 54 2.71 -4.19 27.09
C GLN A 54 2.75 -3.32 25.81
N ALA A 55 2.81 -2.00 26.03
CA ALA A 55 2.74 -1.00 24.98
C ALA A 55 3.64 0.21 25.26
N ALA A 56 3.89 1.01 24.23
CA ALA A 56 4.60 2.28 24.32
C ALA A 56 3.86 3.37 23.53
N PHE A 57 3.96 4.59 24.04
CA PHE A 57 3.59 5.80 23.29
C PHE A 57 4.82 6.33 22.56
N VAL A 58 4.61 6.71 21.31
CA VAL A 58 5.68 7.16 20.41
C VAL A 58 5.23 8.47 19.79
N ASP A 59 6.06 9.50 19.93
CA ASP A 59 5.90 10.74 19.20
C ASP A 59 6.36 10.54 17.76
N ILE A 60 5.43 10.77 16.83
CA ILE A 60 5.64 10.65 15.38
C ILE A 60 5.37 11.98 14.65
N GLY A 61 5.26 13.09 15.38
CA GLY A 61 5.00 14.42 14.80
C GLY A 61 3.53 14.70 14.48
N LEU A 62 2.60 13.85 14.93
CA LEU A 62 1.17 14.14 14.91
C LEU A 62 0.75 14.80 16.22
N GLU A 63 -0.42 15.47 16.24
CA GLU A 63 -0.97 16.12 17.43
C GLU A 63 -1.12 15.17 18.64
N LYS A 64 -1.32 13.87 18.38
CA LYS A 64 -1.48 12.82 19.39
C LYS A 64 -0.37 11.79 19.24
N ALA A 65 0.23 11.40 20.37
CA ALA A 65 1.19 10.31 20.41
C ALA A 65 0.57 9.02 19.86
N ALA A 66 1.35 8.30 19.05
CA ALA A 66 0.96 7.03 18.48
C ALA A 66 1.14 5.89 19.49
N PHE A 67 0.35 4.84 19.33
CA PHE A 67 0.34 3.67 20.19
C PHE A 67 1.00 2.47 19.50
N LEU A 68 2.04 1.92 20.14
CA LEU A 68 2.75 0.72 19.71
C LEU A 68 2.53 -0.42 20.70
N TYR A 69 2.03 -1.56 20.22
CA TYR A 69 1.90 -2.78 21.03
C TYR A 69 3.13 -3.68 20.87
N VAL A 70 3.51 -4.42 21.92
CA VAL A 70 4.72 -5.26 21.88
C VAL A 70 4.70 -6.33 20.79
N GLY A 71 3.53 -6.90 20.49
CA GLY A 71 3.37 -7.88 19.40
C GLY A 71 3.68 -7.28 18.03
N ASP A 72 3.32 -6.01 17.82
CA ASP A 72 3.58 -5.30 16.57
C ASP A 72 5.06 -4.87 16.46
N TYR A 73 5.86 -5.03 17.51
CA TYR A 73 7.30 -4.76 17.48
C TYR A 73 8.13 -5.99 17.09
N PHE A 74 7.65 -7.21 17.39
CA PHE A 74 8.40 -8.46 17.28
C PHE A 74 7.87 -9.47 16.27
N ASP A 75 6.80 -9.17 15.52
CA ASP A 75 6.23 -10.08 14.52
C ASP A 75 7.12 -10.26 13.25
N ASN A 76 8.46 -10.28 13.45
CA ASN A 76 9.44 -10.74 12.48
C ASN A 76 9.59 -12.28 12.46
N THR A 77 8.87 -13.02 13.31
CA THR A 77 9.02 -14.48 13.46
C THR A 77 7.75 -15.28 13.15
N GLY A 78 7.34 -15.25 11.87
CA GLY A 78 6.87 -16.47 11.20
C GLY A 78 5.48 -16.97 11.58
N GLY A 79 4.46 -16.28 11.08
CA GLY A 79 3.12 -16.82 10.91
C GLY A 79 2.87 -17.30 9.47
N GLU A 80 3.61 -18.29 8.97
CA GLU A 80 3.08 -19.17 7.90
C GLU A 80 3.77 -20.53 7.89
N GLN A 81 2.94 -21.54 8.06
CA GLN A 81 3.27 -22.94 8.11
C GLN A 81 4.02 -23.34 6.84
N ASP A 82 5.14 -23.99 7.05
CA ASP A 82 5.80 -24.87 6.08
C ASP A 82 4.74 -25.82 5.50
N SER A 83 4.21 -25.48 4.32
CA SER A 83 3.31 -26.33 3.55
C SER A 83 4.12 -27.44 2.88
N GLY A 84 4.59 -28.36 3.73
CA GLY A 84 5.00 -29.72 3.38
C GLY A 84 4.22 -30.68 4.26
N PRO A 85 3.80 -31.87 3.77
CA PRO A 85 3.01 -32.80 4.54
C PRO A 85 3.92 -33.52 5.56
N ARG A 86 4.22 -32.87 6.68
CA ARG A 86 4.88 -33.52 7.81
C ARG A 86 3.84 -33.95 8.84
N ARG A 87 3.45 -35.22 8.73
CA ARG A 87 2.94 -36.03 9.84
C ARG A 87 3.94 -35.90 11.01
N GLY A 88 3.55 -35.22 12.08
CA GLY A 88 4.39 -35.16 13.29
C GLY A 88 3.86 -34.19 14.33
N LYS A 89 3.32 -34.72 15.43
CA LYS A 89 2.95 -33.97 16.64
C LYS A 89 4.15 -33.17 17.15
N GLY A 90 4.03 -31.84 17.13
CA GLY A 90 4.97 -30.92 17.76
C GLY A 90 4.41 -29.50 17.72
N ARG A 91 3.57 -29.14 18.70
CA ARG A 91 3.17 -27.74 18.93
C ARG A 91 4.44 -26.95 19.24
N GLY A 92 4.96 -26.21 18.26
CA GLY A 92 6.06 -25.28 18.45
C GLY A 92 5.72 -24.32 19.58
N ARG A 93 6.56 -24.33 20.61
CA ARG A 93 6.46 -23.49 21.81
C ARG A 93 6.68 -22.04 21.37
N HIS A 94 5.60 -21.30 21.08
CA HIS A 94 5.66 -19.85 20.95
C HIS A 94 6.10 -19.31 22.31
N ASN A 95 7.34 -18.84 22.43
CA ASN A 95 7.71 -18.07 23.60
C ASN A 95 6.81 -16.82 23.60
N PRO A 96 6.25 -16.43 24.76
CA PRO A 96 5.54 -15.16 24.84
C PRO A 96 6.49 -14.04 24.39
N PRO A 97 5.97 -13.00 23.71
CA PRO A 97 6.79 -11.87 23.30
C PRO A 97 7.51 -11.30 24.54
N PRO A 98 8.78 -10.86 24.39
CA PRO A 98 9.52 -10.25 25.49
C PRO A 98 8.76 -9.02 26.00
N ARG A 99 8.96 -8.67 27.27
CA ARG A 99 8.21 -7.55 27.86
C ARG A 99 8.66 -6.24 27.21
N ILE A 100 7.72 -5.34 26.93
CA ILE A 100 8.00 -4.08 26.21
C ILE A 100 9.13 -3.24 26.85
N ASP A 101 9.22 -3.25 28.17
CA ASP A 101 10.21 -2.54 28.99
C ASP A 101 11.63 -3.11 28.92
N THR A 102 11.77 -4.33 28.41
CA THR A 102 13.09 -4.92 28.13
C THR A 102 13.63 -4.56 26.75
N VAL A 103 12.82 -3.86 25.95
CA VAL A 103 13.03 -3.71 24.52
C VAL A 103 13.05 -2.24 24.10
N LEU A 104 12.14 -1.46 24.67
CA LEU A 104 12.02 -0.04 24.42
C LEU A 104 12.33 0.74 25.68
N SER A 105 13.10 1.81 25.50
CA SER A 105 13.39 2.80 26.53
C SER A 105 12.80 4.15 26.14
N GLU A 106 12.44 4.97 27.13
CA GLU A 106 12.01 6.35 26.88
C GLU A 106 13.14 7.15 26.21
N GLY A 107 12.79 7.99 25.24
CA GLY A 107 13.72 8.76 24.43
C GLY A 107 14.34 8.02 23.23
N GLN A 108 14.18 6.70 23.15
CA GLN A 108 14.69 5.88 22.04
C GLN A 108 14.04 6.27 20.70
N GLU A 109 14.84 6.38 19.64
CA GLU A 109 14.34 6.57 18.29
C GLU A 109 14.04 5.22 17.64
N ILE A 110 12.87 5.09 16.99
CA ILE A 110 12.44 3.88 16.31
C ILE A 110 11.81 4.21 14.96
N VAL A 111 11.95 3.31 13.99
CA VAL A 111 11.26 3.39 12.70
C VAL A 111 9.99 2.57 12.78
N VAL A 112 8.86 3.19 12.42
CA VAL A 112 7.53 2.57 12.51
C VAL A 112 6.68 2.95 11.31
N GLN A 113 5.68 2.12 11.01
CA GLN A 113 4.67 2.39 9.99
C GLN A 113 3.32 2.67 10.65
N ILE A 114 2.58 3.63 10.11
CA ILE A 114 1.22 3.93 10.56
C ILE A 114 0.26 2.87 10.01
N ALA A 115 -0.24 2.01 10.90
CA ALA A 115 -1.17 0.93 10.55
C ALA A 115 -2.63 1.38 10.59
N LYS A 116 -2.98 2.30 11.50
CA LYS A 116 -4.32 2.90 11.58
C LYS A 116 -4.23 4.39 11.89
N ALA A 117 -5.06 5.17 11.21
CA ALA A 117 -5.19 6.60 11.46
C ALA A 117 -5.68 6.88 12.89
N PRO A 118 -5.41 8.08 13.46
CA PRO A 118 -6.01 8.53 14.71
C PRO A 118 -7.55 8.55 14.62
N ILE A 119 -8.24 8.16 15.70
CA ILE A 119 -9.70 8.14 15.76
C ILE A 119 -10.17 8.84 17.04
N GLY A 120 -10.90 9.95 16.88
CA GLY A 120 -11.43 10.72 18.02
C GLY A 120 -10.30 11.15 18.95
N THR A 121 -10.32 10.71 20.21
CA THR A 121 -9.28 11.00 21.21
C THR A 121 -8.09 10.04 21.17
N LYS A 122 -8.18 8.93 20.41
CA LYS A 122 -7.12 7.92 20.32
C LYS A 122 -6.11 8.31 19.24
N GLY A 123 -4.83 8.24 19.58
CA GLY A 123 -3.73 8.40 18.62
C GLY A 123 -3.69 7.28 17.57
N ALA A 124 -2.81 7.43 16.58
CA ALA A 124 -2.59 6.43 15.54
C ALA A 124 -2.10 5.10 16.13
N ARG A 125 -2.41 3.96 15.48
CA ARG A 125 -1.75 2.68 15.77
C ARG A 125 -0.56 2.51 14.82
N ILE A 126 0.58 2.14 15.37
CA ILE A 126 1.84 1.95 14.63
C ILE A 126 2.39 0.54 14.82
N THR A 127 3.24 0.12 13.89
CA THR A 127 3.93 -1.19 13.86
C THR A 127 5.40 -1.01 13.49
N SER A 128 6.31 -1.85 13.99
CA SER A 128 7.71 -1.86 13.51
C SER A 128 7.88 -2.68 12.23
N ASN A 129 6.90 -3.52 11.90
CA ASN A 129 6.90 -4.35 10.71
C ASN A 129 6.55 -3.50 9.48
N ILE A 130 7.57 -2.87 8.93
CA ILE A 130 7.45 -2.06 7.72
C ILE A 130 7.06 -2.96 6.54
N SER A 131 6.08 -2.52 5.77
CA SER A 131 5.68 -3.15 4.51
C SER A 131 5.43 -2.07 3.46
N ILE A 132 6.06 -2.18 2.30
CA ILE A 132 5.93 -1.19 1.22
C ILE A 132 5.28 -1.88 0.03
N PRO A 133 4.02 -1.56 -0.28
CA PRO A 133 3.32 -2.18 -1.40
C PRO A 133 3.81 -1.62 -2.74
N GLY A 134 4.21 -2.54 -3.62
CA GLY A 134 4.27 -2.35 -5.06
C GLY A 134 2.99 -2.86 -5.71
N ARG A 135 2.99 -3.13 -7.02
CA ARG A 135 1.81 -3.51 -7.80
C ARG A 135 1.54 -5.00 -7.64
N HIS A 136 2.59 -5.78 -7.85
CA HIS A 136 2.60 -7.24 -7.78
C HIS A 136 3.31 -7.74 -6.53
N LEU A 137 4.22 -6.95 -5.97
CA LEU A 137 5.03 -7.31 -4.81
C LEU A 137 4.79 -6.40 -3.61
N VAL A 138 5.10 -6.88 -2.40
CA VAL A 138 5.21 -6.07 -1.19
C VAL A 138 6.59 -6.28 -0.60
N LEU A 139 7.36 -5.21 -0.42
CA LEU A 139 8.66 -5.26 0.24
C LEU A 139 8.47 -5.42 1.75
N THR A 140 9.24 -6.33 2.35
CA THR A 140 9.32 -6.55 3.79
C THR A 140 10.80 -6.52 4.23
N PRO A 141 11.35 -5.33 4.55
CA PRO A 141 12.79 -5.16 4.73
C PRO A 141 13.37 -5.93 5.93
N TRP A 142 12.54 -6.21 6.94
CA TRP A 142 12.99 -6.88 8.18
C TRP A 142 12.91 -8.41 8.14
N SER A 143 12.28 -8.99 7.12
CA SER A 143 12.13 -10.44 6.97
C SER A 143 12.60 -10.85 5.58
N PRO A 144 13.86 -11.31 5.37
CA PRO A 144 14.45 -11.57 4.06
C PRO A 144 13.91 -12.85 3.38
N ARG A 145 12.61 -13.13 3.52
CA ARG A 145 11.92 -14.29 2.95
C ARG A 145 11.07 -13.87 1.77
N VAL A 146 10.86 -14.81 0.84
CA VAL A 146 9.88 -14.68 -0.23
C VAL A 146 8.59 -15.41 0.18
N GLY A 147 7.51 -14.66 0.31
CA GLY A 147 6.16 -15.16 0.53
C GLY A 147 5.33 -15.10 -0.74
N VAL A 148 4.29 -15.94 -0.83
CA VAL A 148 3.33 -15.91 -1.95
C VAL A 148 1.91 -15.86 -1.38
N SER A 149 1.07 -14.97 -1.91
CA SER A 149 -0.33 -14.83 -1.47
C SER A 149 -1.05 -16.17 -1.44
N ARG A 150 -1.77 -16.42 -0.34
CA ARG A 150 -2.59 -17.63 -0.19
C ARG A 150 -3.74 -17.73 -1.18
N ARG A 151 -4.11 -16.64 -1.86
CA ARG A 151 -5.19 -16.59 -2.85
C ARG A 151 -4.78 -17.08 -4.24
N ILE A 152 -3.50 -17.35 -4.48
CA ILE A 152 -3.02 -17.92 -5.76
C ILE A 152 -3.17 -19.44 -5.66
N ASP A 153 -4.18 -20.05 -6.28
CA ASP A 153 -4.47 -21.48 -6.03
C ASP A 153 -3.45 -22.45 -6.67
N SER A 154 -2.78 -22.02 -7.73
CA SER A 154 -1.86 -22.87 -8.49
C SER A 154 -0.49 -23.03 -7.79
N ASP A 155 -0.21 -24.22 -7.24
CA ASP A 155 1.11 -24.56 -6.68
C ASP A 155 2.25 -24.44 -7.71
N LYS A 156 1.95 -24.68 -8.99
CA LYS A 156 2.93 -24.51 -10.07
C LYS A 156 3.32 -23.04 -10.21
N GLU A 157 2.33 -22.15 -10.19
CA GLU A 157 2.57 -20.72 -10.34
C GLU A 157 3.24 -20.13 -9.11
N ARG A 158 2.84 -20.56 -7.90
CA ARG A 158 3.53 -20.17 -6.66
C ARG A 158 5.02 -20.49 -6.70
N ARG A 159 5.39 -21.69 -7.18
CA ARG A 159 6.80 -22.08 -7.32
C ARG A 159 7.51 -21.22 -8.35
N ARG A 160 6.92 -21.04 -9.54
CA ARG A 160 7.47 -20.20 -10.61
C ARG A 160 7.74 -18.77 -10.11
N LEU A 161 6.74 -18.11 -9.55
CA LEU A 161 6.85 -16.72 -9.07
C LEU A 161 7.90 -16.60 -7.96
N ARG A 162 7.92 -17.57 -7.03
CA ARG A 162 8.92 -17.60 -5.95
C ARG A 162 10.34 -17.75 -6.48
N GLU A 163 10.57 -18.64 -7.46
CA GLU A 163 11.89 -18.84 -8.09
C GLU A 163 12.37 -17.57 -8.81
N ILE A 164 11.47 -16.90 -9.54
CA ILE A 164 11.79 -15.64 -10.23
C ILE A 164 12.19 -14.55 -9.22
N VAL A 165 11.35 -14.33 -8.20
CA VAL A 165 11.62 -13.29 -7.19
C VAL A 165 12.89 -13.61 -6.39
N ASP A 166 13.13 -14.88 -6.04
CA ASP A 166 14.33 -15.26 -5.29
C ASP A 166 15.62 -15.07 -6.09
N ARG A 167 15.55 -15.21 -7.43
CA ARG A 167 16.67 -14.92 -8.33
C ARG A 167 16.96 -13.42 -8.47
N LEU A 168 15.91 -12.60 -8.57
CA LEU A 168 16.03 -11.16 -8.88
C LEU A 168 16.25 -10.28 -7.64
N ARG A 169 15.79 -10.71 -6.46
CA ARG A 169 15.81 -9.87 -5.26
C ARG A 169 17.21 -9.68 -4.65
N PRO A 170 17.45 -8.54 -3.96
CA PRO A 170 18.54 -8.42 -3.00
C PRO A 170 18.35 -9.41 -1.83
N LYS A 171 19.39 -10.17 -1.48
CA LYS A 171 19.31 -11.23 -0.46
C LYS A 171 18.95 -10.74 0.94
N ASN A 172 19.19 -9.47 1.24
CA ASN A 172 18.88 -8.83 2.52
C ASN A 172 17.43 -8.35 2.64
N LEU A 173 16.64 -8.38 1.56
CA LEU A 173 15.27 -7.87 1.53
C LEU A 173 14.24 -8.99 1.31
N GLY A 174 13.11 -8.87 1.97
CA GLY A 174 11.96 -9.77 1.81
C GLY A 174 10.94 -9.27 0.83
N PHE A 175 10.22 -10.18 0.19
CA PHE A 175 9.15 -9.84 -0.74
C PHE A 175 7.96 -10.76 -0.55
N ILE A 176 6.74 -10.22 -0.63
CA ILE A 176 5.50 -10.99 -0.65
C ILE A 176 4.83 -10.77 -2.00
N ILE A 177 4.56 -11.84 -2.72
CA ILE A 177 3.87 -11.80 -4.01
C ILE A 177 2.36 -11.65 -3.76
N ARG A 178 1.76 -10.55 -4.25
CA ARG A 178 0.33 -10.22 -4.13
C ARG A 178 -0.49 -11.09 -5.07
N THR A 179 -1.80 -11.15 -4.84
CA THR A 179 -2.75 -11.82 -5.78
C THR A 179 -2.72 -11.19 -7.17
N ALA A 180 -2.50 -9.87 -7.27
CA ALA A 180 -2.31 -9.19 -8.56
C ALA A 180 -1.07 -9.67 -9.32
N GLY A 181 -0.12 -10.33 -8.65
CA GLY A 181 1.05 -10.95 -9.25
C GLY A 181 0.80 -12.34 -9.84
N ASP A 182 -0.43 -12.84 -9.88
CA ASP A 182 -0.74 -14.13 -10.49
C ASP A 182 -0.61 -14.06 -12.03
N GLY A 183 0.16 -14.97 -12.62
CA GLY A 183 0.36 -15.06 -14.07
C GLY A 183 1.21 -13.94 -14.70
N VAL A 184 1.77 -13.03 -13.90
CA VAL A 184 2.55 -11.88 -14.41
C VAL A 184 3.88 -12.31 -15.01
N ARG A 185 4.43 -11.48 -15.91
CA ARG A 185 5.70 -11.77 -16.57
C ARG A 185 6.85 -11.44 -15.63
N GLU A 186 8.00 -12.04 -15.90
CA GLU A 186 9.23 -11.76 -15.15
C GLU A 186 9.63 -10.27 -15.21
N ALA A 187 9.46 -9.63 -16.37
CA ALA A 187 9.77 -8.21 -16.54
C ALA A 187 8.93 -7.30 -15.61
N ASP A 188 7.69 -7.67 -15.33
CA ASP A 188 6.80 -6.92 -14.45
C ASP A 188 7.29 -7.03 -12.98
N LEU A 189 7.73 -8.23 -12.57
CA LEU A 189 8.31 -8.45 -11.25
C LEU A 189 9.67 -7.75 -11.08
N GLU A 190 10.49 -7.73 -12.13
CA GLU A 190 11.77 -7.03 -12.11
C GLU A 190 11.58 -5.52 -11.93
N ALA A 191 10.63 -4.92 -12.65
CA ALA A 191 10.28 -3.50 -12.49
C ALA A 191 9.81 -3.19 -11.06
N ASP A 192 8.92 -4.00 -10.51
CA ASP A 192 8.47 -3.89 -9.12
C ASP A 192 9.63 -3.97 -8.10
N ILE A 193 10.54 -4.94 -8.25
CA ILE A 193 11.70 -5.10 -7.37
C ILE A 193 12.61 -3.88 -7.44
N ARG A 194 12.87 -3.38 -8.66
CA ARG A 194 13.73 -2.21 -8.87
C ARG A 194 13.15 -0.99 -8.17
N TYR A 195 11.87 -0.71 -8.38
CA TYR A 195 11.18 0.40 -7.72
C TYR A 195 11.21 0.28 -6.20
N LEU A 196 10.81 -0.88 -5.66
CA LEU A 196 10.77 -1.10 -4.21
C LEU A 196 12.16 -0.96 -3.58
N ASN A 197 13.21 -1.37 -4.28
CA ASN A 197 14.58 -1.18 -3.84
C ASN A 197 14.96 0.32 -3.82
N THR A 198 14.60 1.10 -4.84
CA THR A 198 14.81 2.56 -4.87
C THR A 198 14.10 3.25 -3.70
N VAL A 199 12.83 2.91 -3.45
CA VAL A 199 12.07 3.45 -2.33
C VAL A 199 12.73 3.11 -1.00
N TRP A 200 13.18 1.87 -0.83
CA TRP A 200 13.86 1.46 0.39
C TRP A 200 15.18 2.17 0.62
N GLN A 201 15.99 2.34 -0.43
CA GLN A 201 17.23 3.11 -0.35
C GLN A 201 16.97 4.56 0.07
N ALA A 202 15.94 5.21 -0.49
CA ALA A 202 15.54 6.55 -0.09
C ALA A 202 15.15 6.63 1.39
N ILE A 203 14.42 5.64 1.90
CA ILE A 203 14.07 5.53 3.33
C ILE A 203 15.32 5.37 4.19
N GLN A 204 16.28 4.54 3.77
CA GLN A 204 17.52 4.32 4.52
C GLN A 204 18.37 5.60 4.61
N ILE A 205 18.48 6.34 3.50
CA ILE A 205 19.19 7.63 3.45
C ILE A 205 18.49 8.63 4.39
N ALA A 206 17.17 8.80 4.24
CA ALA A 206 16.41 9.70 5.10
C ALA A 206 16.50 9.32 6.59
N HIS A 207 16.56 8.03 6.91
CA HIS A 207 16.71 7.55 8.28
C HIS A 207 18.06 7.94 8.91
N ALA A 208 19.13 7.91 8.12
CA ALA A 208 20.47 8.28 8.55
C ALA A 208 20.64 9.80 8.71
N GLU A 209 20.03 10.59 7.82
CA GLU A 209 20.18 12.05 7.79
C GLU A 209 19.24 12.79 8.74
N LYS A 210 18.01 12.29 8.93
CA LYS A 210 16.97 13.00 9.70
C LYS A 210 16.85 12.49 11.13
N THR A 211 16.56 13.42 12.05
CA THR A 211 16.27 13.13 13.46
C THR A 211 14.77 12.95 13.70
N ALA A 212 14.39 12.23 14.76
CA ALA A 212 12.99 12.02 15.11
C ALA A 212 12.39 13.26 15.85
N PRO A 213 11.11 13.60 15.63
CA PRO A 213 10.14 12.93 14.75
C PRO A 213 10.21 13.42 13.29
N CYS A 214 10.19 12.50 12.32
CA CYS A 214 10.10 12.86 10.90
C CYS A 214 9.47 11.76 10.04
N VAL A 215 8.93 12.16 8.88
CA VAL A 215 8.43 11.21 7.87
C VAL A 215 9.59 10.78 6.96
N LEU A 216 9.76 9.46 6.83
CA LEU A 216 10.76 8.84 5.97
C LEU A 216 10.19 8.49 4.60
N HIS A 217 8.93 8.06 4.55
CA HIS A 217 8.21 7.76 3.32
C HIS A 217 6.71 8.05 3.50
N CYS A 218 6.13 8.69 2.49
CA CYS A 218 4.70 8.93 2.38
C CYS A 218 4.09 7.93 1.39
N GLU A 219 2.96 7.37 1.76
CA GLU A 219 2.12 6.61 0.84
C GLU A 219 1.67 7.53 -0.32
N PRO A 220 1.60 7.03 -1.57
CA PRO A 220 1.18 7.86 -2.71
C PRO A 220 -0.26 8.38 -2.55
N ASP A 221 -0.52 9.57 -3.10
CA ASP A 221 -1.86 10.15 -3.18
C ASP A 221 -2.84 9.23 -3.95
N LEU A 222 -4.14 9.43 -3.74
CA LEU A 222 -5.20 8.55 -4.28
C LEU A 222 -5.00 8.14 -5.76
N PRO A 223 -4.75 9.04 -6.73
CA PRO A 223 -4.61 8.63 -8.13
C PRO A 223 -3.47 7.64 -8.37
N LEU A 224 -2.31 7.89 -7.75
CA LEU A 224 -1.14 7.03 -7.86
C LEU A 224 -1.36 5.69 -7.16
N ARG A 225 -2.03 5.72 -6.00
CA ARG A 225 -2.39 4.51 -5.25
C ARG A 225 -3.33 3.62 -6.05
N ILE A 226 -4.35 4.19 -6.70
CA ILE A 226 -5.27 3.43 -7.56
C ILE A 226 -4.54 2.87 -8.79
N VAL A 227 -3.66 3.64 -9.43
CA VAL A 227 -2.86 3.11 -10.53
C VAL A 227 -1.96 1.96 -10.07
N ARG A 228 -1.35 2.04 -8.88
CA ARG A 228 -0.57 0.94 -8.32
C ARG A 228 -1.40 -0.30 -8.04
N ASP A 229 -2.57 -0.14 -7.42
CA ASP A 229 -3.33 -1.27 -6.86
C ASP A 229 -4.34 -1.87 -7.85
N ALA A 230 -4.90 -1.07 -8.75
CA ALA A 230 -5.98 -1.47 -9.67
C ALA A 230 -5.57 -1.49 -11.15
N ALA A 231 -4.51 -0.79 -11.57
CA ALA A 231 -4.12 -0.86 -12.98
C ALA A 231 -3.64 -2.28 -13.30
N GLY A 232 -4.23 -2.86 -14.34
CA GLY A 232 -3.90 -4.18 -14.87
C GLY A 232 -3.24 -4.09 -16.25
N PRO A 233 -2.84 -5.22 -16.85
CA PRO A 233 -2.49 -5.29 -18.27
C PRO A 233 -3.62 -4.83 -19.20
N ASP A 234 -4.87 -4.93 -18.73
CA ASP A 234 -6.06 -4.53 -19.49
C ASP A 234 -6.40 -3.04 -19.39
N THR A 235 -5.70 -2.30 -18.52
CA THR A 235 -5.85 -0.84 -18.42
C THR A 235 -5.17 -0.19 -19.61
N LYS A 236 -5.96 0.34 -20.54
CA LYS A 236 -5.42 0.97 -21.74
C LYS A 236 -5.21 2.46 -21.60
N ARG A 237 -6.10 3.12 -20.87
CA ARG A 237 -6.19 4.58 -20.85
C ARG A 237 -6.39 5.11 -19.43
N ILE A 238 -5.69 6.19 -19.12
CA ILE A 238 -5.84 6.96 -17.88
C ILE A 238 -6.10 8.40 -18.29
N ILE A 239 -7.26 8.93 -17.94
CA ILE A 239 -7.69 10.29 -18.32
C ILE A 239 -7.66 11.16 -17.08
N VAL A 240 -6.97 12.30 -17.15
CA VAL A 240 -6.77 13.22 -16.03
C VAL A 240 -7.14 14.63 -16.46
N ASP A 241 -7.82 15.40 -15.61
CA ASP A 241 -8.21 16.78 -15.90
C ASP A 241 -7.13 17.82 -15.53
N GLN A 242 -6.37 17.59 -14.46
CA GLN A 242 -5.36 18.54 -13.96
C GLN A 242 -3.96 18.26 -14.54
N ALA A 243 -3.26 19.34 -14.94
CA ALA A 243 -1.92 19.28 -15.52
C ALA A 243 -0.86 18.69 -14.58
N GLU A 244 -0.85 19.11 -13.32
CA GLU A 244 0.14 18.68 -12.32
C GLU A 244 0.02 17.17 -12.03
N THR A 245 -1.21 16.70 -11.89
CA THR A 245 -1.53 15.29 -11.66
C THR A 245 -1.19 14.44 -12.89
N PHE A 246 -1.43 14.95 -14.10
CA PHE A 246 -1.02 14.31 -15.35
C PHE A 246 0.50 14.06 -15.40
N GLU A 247 1.31 15.08 -15.14
CA GLU A 247 2.77 14.95 -15.14
C GLU A 247 3.27 13.99 -14.07
N THR A 248 2.64 14.01 -12.89
CA THR A 248 2.99 13.12 -11.78
C THR A 248 2.66 11.67 -12.10
N LEU A 249 1.47 11.41 -12.64
CA LEU A 249 1.05 10.07 -13.07
C LEU A 249 1.92 9.52 -14.20
N LYS A 250 2.24 10.36 -15.18
CA LYS A 250 3.11 9.98 -16.30
C LYS A 250 4.49 9.54 -15.80
N LYS A 251 5.14 10.36 -14.94
CA LYS A 251 6.42 10.01 -14.31
C LYS A 251 6.34 8.71 -13.52
N PHE A 252 5.27 8.55 -12.73
CA PHE A 252 5.06 7.35 -11.93
C PHE A 252 4.93 6.10 -12.80
N ILE A 253 4.11 6.15 -13.84
CA ILE A 253 3.93 5.03 -14.78
C ILE A 253 5.23 4.72 -15.51
N ASP A 254 5.98 5.75 -15.90
CA ASP A 254 7.24 5.58 -16.60
C ASP A 254 8.31 4.89 -15.77
N GLU A 255 8.35 5.16 -14.47
CA GLU A 255 9.29 4.55 -13.53
C GLU A 255 8.83 3.16 -13.07
N PHE A 256 7.52 2.96 -12.90
CA PHE A 256 6.96 1.84 -12.15
C PHE A 256 6.34 0.73 -13.00
N VAL A 257 5.87 1.02 -14.21
CA VAL A 257 5.14 0.08 -15.05
C VAL A 257 6.03 -0.43 -16.19
N ALA A 258 6.21 -1.74 -16.28
CA ALA A 258 6.85 -2.39 -17.42
C ALA A 258 5.96 -2.36 -18.66
N GLU A 259 6.57 -2.39 -19.85
CA GLU A 259 5.83 -2.34 -21.13
C GLU A 259 4.91 -3.56 -21.32
N PRO A 260 3.66 -3.39 -21.80
CA PRO A 260 3.08 -2.16 -22.33
C PRO A 260 2.54 -1.22 -21.25
N LYS A 261 2.86 0.08 -21.35
CA LYS A 261 2.32 1.10 -20.45
C LYS A 261 0.92 1.58 -20.86
N PRO A 262 0.03 1.89 -19.91
CA PRO A 262 -1.23 2.56 -20.23
C PRO A 262 -0.95 3.96 -20.80
N GLN A 263 -1.78 4.37 -21.75
CA GLN A 263 -1.74 5.74 -22.26
C GLN A 263 -2.33 6.69 -21.22
N VAL A 264 -1.59 7.72 -20.85
CA VAL A 264 -2.08 8.81 -19.99
C VAL A 264 -2.44 9.98 -20.87
N ASP A 265 -3.69 10.45 -20.79
CA ASP A 265 -4.19 11.59 -21.55
C ASP A 265 -4.70 12.68 -20.62
N ARG A 266 -4.46 13.94 -21.01
CA ARG A 266 -5.02 15.11 -20.33
C ARG A 266 -6.34 15.51 -20.99
N HIS A 267 -7.39 15.68 -20.19
CA HIS A 267 -8.63 16.31 -20.63
C HIS A 267 -8.53 17.82 -20.48
N GLU A 268 -8.72 18.53 -21.59
CA GLU A 268 -8.64 20.00 -21.66
C GLU A 268 -9.99 20.65 -21.99
N GLY A 269 -11.08 19.87 -21.97
CA GLY A 269 -12.42 20.37 -22.27
C GLY A 269 -12.94 21.31 -21.18
N LEU A 270 -13.78 22.26 -21.59
CA LEU A 270 -14.47 23.18 -20.65
C LEU A 270 -15.49 22.47 -19.77
N GLU A 271 -16.10 21.40 -20.28
CA GLU A 271 -17.02 20.54 -19.52
C GLU A 271 -16.24 19.64 -18.54
N PRO A 272 -16.67 19.52 -17.27
CA PRO A 272 -16.05 18.64 -16.29
C PRO A 272 -15.96 17.19 -16.79
N LEU A 273 -14.82 16.55 -16.55
CA LEU A 273 -14.53 15.21 -17.07
C LEU A 273 -15.59 14.16 -16.69
N PHE A 274 -16.08 14.21 -15.45
CA PHE A 274 -17.09 13.26 -14.95
C PHE A 274 -18.48 13.51 -15.54
N GLU A 275 -18.84 14.76 -15.84
CA GLU A 275 -20.10 15.09 -16.51
C GLU A 275 -20.08 14.65 -17.97
N LYS A 276 -18.98 14.95 -18.69
CA LYS A 276 -18.78 14.54 -20.09
C LYS A 276 -18.89 13.03 -20.30
N LEU A 277 -18.44 12.25 -19.32
CA LEU A 277 -18.51 10.78 -19.35
C LEU A 277 -19.79 10.21 -18.73
N GLY A 278 -20.71 11.05 -18.25
CA GLY A 278 -21.95 10.63 -17.60
C GLY A 278 -21.73 9.90 -16.28
N LEU A 279 -20.57 10.07 -15.65
CA LEU A 279 -20.21 9.43 -14.38
C LEU A 279 -20.91 10.10 -13.21
N GLU A 280 -21.12 11.41 -13.26
CA GLU A 280 -21.76 12.16 -12.18
C GLU A 280 -23.18 11.62 -11.90
N ALA A 281 -23.96 11.39 -12.95
CA ALA A 281 -25.30 10.82 -12.85
C ALA A 281 -25.29 9.40 -12.26
N GLN A 282 -24.32 8.57 -12.64
CA GLN A 282 -24.17 7.21 -12.13
C GLN A 282 -23.74 7.18 -10.66
N ILE A 283 -22.81 8.05 -10.27
CA ILE A 283 -22.38 8.20 -8.88
C ILE A 283 -23.57 8.65 -8.02
N HIS A 284 -24.32 9.66 -8.45
CA HIS A 284 -25.51 10.12 -7.74
C HIS A 284 -26.57 9.02 -7.59
N ALA A 285 -26.87 8.28 -8.66
CA ALA A 285 -27.83 7.18 -8.62
C ALA A 285 -27.43 6.09 -7.61
N ASN A 286 -26.15 5.79 -7.46
CA ASN A 286 -25.65 4.81 -6.49
C ASN A 286 -25.66 5.31 -5.04
N LEU A 287 -25.69 6.63 -4.82
CA LEU A 287 -25.80 7.24 -3.49
C LEU A 287 -27.26 7.38 -3.03
N GLU A 288 -28.24 7.15 -3.91
CA GLU A 288 -29.65 7.17 -3.54
C GLU A 288 -30.02 6.00 -2.63
N ARG A 289 -31.02 6.22 -1.76
CA ARG A 289 -31.53 5.18 -0.87
C ARG A 289 -32.12 3.98 -1.63
N LYS A 290 -32.59 4.20 -2.85
CA LYS A 290 -33.16 3.18 -3.73
C LYS A 290 -32.40 3.23 -5.06
N VAL A 291 -31.88 2.09 -5.48
CA VAL A 291 -31.20 1.94 -6.78
C VAL A 291 -32.07 1.06 -7.65
N TRP A 292 -32.47 1.58 -8.80
CA TRP A 292 -33.28 0.83 -9.77
C TRP A 292 -32.40 -0.15 -10.55
N LEU A 293 -32.81 -1.41 -10.62
CA LEU A 293 -32.15 -2.41 -11.46
C LEU A 293 -32.60 -2.26 -12.91
N ASN A 294 -31.76 -2.70 -13.85
CA ASN A 294 -32.08 -2.68 -15.29
C ASN A 294 -33.39 -3.41 -15.64
N SER A 295 -33.86 -4.30 -14.78
CA SER A 295 -35.13 -5.03 -14.93
C SER A 295 -36.30 -4.44 -14.13
N GLY A 296 -36.18 -3.21 -13.62
CA GLY A 296 -37.27 -2.46 -12.97
C GLY A 296 -37.51 -2.77 -11.50
N GLY A 297 -36.59 -3.50 -10.85
CA GLY A 297 -36.60 -3.80 -9.41
C GLY A 297 -35.87 -2.77 -8.57
#